data_AF-A0A7W9DL74-F1
#
_entry.id   AF-A0A7W9DL74-F1
#
_cell.length_a   1.000
_cell.length_b   1.000
_cell.length_c   1.000
_cell.angle_alpha   90.00
_cell.angle_beta   90.00
_cell.angle_gamma   90.00
#
_symmetry.space_group_name_H-M   'P 1'
#
loop_
_entity.id
_entity.type
_entity.pdbx_description
1 polymer ?
#
loop_
_entity_poly.entity_id
_entity_poly.type
_entity_poly.pdbx_seq_one_letter_code
_entity_poly.pdbx_strand_id
1 'polypeptide(L)'
;MKTLRQQGVFNQYTSMDAQVLAMVVAGATKKRLDVFFQDNLWNKIHAENNAYFLMDKSGFPIAYGGLMMSVRDLAKIGLLLLNDGKNYKGEPVFSKEWIDQSITPTESHLMPGKRKNSDSLEGYKNLWWFPVERDEKDF
;
A
#
# COMPACT_ATOMS: atom_id res chain seq x y z
N MET A 1 -27.41 7.61 -3.14
CA MET A 1 -26.32 6.97 -2.37
C MET A 1 -26.24 7.68 -1.03
N LYS A 2 -26.31 6.97 0.11
CA LYS A 2 -26.32 7.61 1.44
C LYS A 2 -24.92 7.56 2.04
N THR A 3 -24.37 8.71 2.36
CA THR A 3 -23.10 8.83 3.10
C THR A 3 -23.34 8.43 4.56
N LEU A 4 -22.62 7.41 5.05
CA LEU A 4 -22.78 6.93 6.43
C LEU A 4 -22.08 7.82 7.46
N ARG A 5 -20.92 8.40 7.09
CA ARG A 5 -20.09 9.30 7.91
C ARG A 5 -19.38 10.32 7.02
N GLN A 6 -18.94 11.44 7.59
CA GLN A 6 -18.06 12.37 6.89
C GLN A 6 -16.76 11.66 6.45
N GLN A 7 -16.18 12.06 5.32
CA GLN A 7 -14.92 11.48 4.85
C GLN A 7 -13.74 11.94 5.70
N GLY A 8 -12.76 11.05 5.90
CA GLY A 8 -11.52 11.36 6.61
C GLY A 8 -11.65 11.55 8.13
N VAL A 9 -12.76 11.12 8.74
CA VAL A 9 -12.97 11.26 10.20
C VAL A 9 -13.01 9.92 10.94
N PHE A 10 -13.11 8.80 10.23
CA PHE A 10 -13.20 7.46 10.80
C PHE A 10 -12.41 6.47 9.95
N ASN A 11 -11.54 5.68 10.58
CA ASN A 11 -10.81 4.60 9.92
C ASN A 11 -11.62 3.30 9.99
N GLN A 12 -12.17 2.88 8.86
CA GLN A 12 -12.89 1.62 8.70
C GLN A 12 -12.20 0.82 7.60
N TYR A 13 -11.71 -0.38 7.92
CA TYR A 13 -11.04 -1.19 6.91
C TYR A 13 -12.03 -1.68 5.85
N THR A 14 -11.73 -1.40 4.59
CA THR A 14 -12.52 -1.89 3.46
C THR A 14 -11.62 -2.21 2.26
N SER A 15 -11.71 -3.45 1.78
CA SER A 15 -10.97 -3.91 0.60
C SER A 15 -11.29 -3.08 -0.65
N MET A 16 -12.50 -2.49 -0.72
CA MET A 16 -12.91 -1.70 -1.88
C MET A 16 -12.14 -0.40 -2.01
N ASP A 17 -11.57 0.17 -0.94
CA ASP A 17 -10.77 1.39 -1.04
C ASP A 17 -9.50 1.14 -1.84
N ALA A 18 -8.83 0.00 -1.64
CA ALA A 18 -7.69 -0.40 -2.46
C ALA A 18 -8.07 -0.65 -3.92
N GLN A 19 -9.28 -1.17 -4.19
CA GLN A 19 -9.77 -1.30 -5.57
C GLN A 19 -10.03 0.07 -6.22
N VAL A 20 -10.58 1.03 -5.48
CA VAL A 20 -10.79 2.39 -5.97
C VAL A 20 -9.43 3.05 -6.28
N LEU A 21 -8.40 2.85 -5.46
CA LEU A 21 -7.05 3.33 -5.78
C LEU A 21 -6.51 2.76 -7.09
N ALA A 22 -6.76 1.48 -7.38
CA ALA A 22 -6.40 0.89 -8.67
C ALA A 22 -7.12 1.55 -9.85
N MET A 23 -8.40 1.91 -9.67
CA MET A 23 -9.17 2.67 -10.67
C MET A 23 -8.63 4.09 -10.85
N VAL A 24 -8.20 4.75 -9.76
CA VAL A 24 -7.56 6.07 -9.82
C VAL A 24 -6.25 6.00 -10.59
N VAL A 25 -5.40 5.00 -10.33
CA VAL A 25 -4.18 4.76 -11.12
C VAL A 25 -4.50 4.60 -12.60
N ALA A 26 -5.50 3.79 -12.95
CA ALA A 26 -5.90 3.61 -14.33
C ALA A 26 -6.45 4.89 -14.98
N GLY A 27 -7.26 5.65 -14.25
CA GLY A 27 -7.82 6.92 -14.72
C GLY A 27 -6.75 8.00 -14.94
N ALA A 28 -5.80 8.12 -14.03
CA ALA A 28 -4.76 9.15 -14.02
C ALA A 28 -3.62 8.84 -15.00
N THR A 29 -3.23 7.57 -15.13
CA THR A 29 -2.06 7.16 -15.92
C THR A 29 -2.42 6.59 -17.29
N LYS A 30 -3.71 6.28 -17.51
CA LYS A 30 -4.21 5.53 -18.68
C LYS A 30 -3.60 4.13 -18.83
N LYS A 31 -2.97 3.60 -17.77
CA LYS A 31 -2.41 2.25 -17.71
C LYS A 31 -3.21 1.40 -16.72
N ARG A 32 -3.49 0.15 -17.08
CA ARG A 32 -4.05 -0.82 -16.12
C ARG A 32 -3.06 -1.05 -14.96
N LEU A 33 -3.58 -1.41 -13.78
CA LEU A 33 -2.77 -1.49 -12.56
C LEU A 33 -1.55 -2.41 -12.72
N ASP A 34 -1.70 -3.58 -13.33
CA ASP A 34 -0.63 -4.55 -13.56
C ASP A 34 0.50 -3.97 -14.42
N VAL A 35 0.17 -3.24 -15.48
CA VAL A 35 1.15 -2.55 -16.33
C VAL A 35 1.84 -1.43 -15.56
N PHE A 36 1.07 -0.61 -14.84
CA PHE A 36 1.62 0.46 -14.03
C PHE A 36 2.56 -0.07 -12.94
N PHE A 37 2.15 -1.15 -12.26
CA PHE A 37 2.93 -1.85 -11.25
C PHE A 37 4.25 -2.39 -11.81
N GLN A 38 4.19 -3.03 -13.00
CA GLN A 38 5.38 -3.55 -13.66
C GLN A 38 6.40 -2.45 -13.95
N ASP A 39 5.95 -1.35 -14.57
CA ASP A 39 6.80 -0.23 -14.97
C ASP A 39 7.36 0.56 -13.78
N ASN A 40 6.53 0.80 -12.76
CA ASN A 40 6.83 1.76 -11.70
C ASN A 40 7.37 1.14 -10.42
N LEU A 41 7.23 -0.18 -10.25
CA LEU A 41 7.75 -0.90 -9.08
C LEU A 41 8.51 -2.15 -9.48
N TRP A 42 7.87 -3.11 -10.16
CA TRP A 42 8.42 -4.47 -10.33
C TRP A 42 9.75 -4.49 -11.07
N ASN A 43 9.85 -3.77 -12.19
CA ASN A 43 11.10 -3.66 -12.94
C ASN A 43 12.16 -2.89 -12.15
N LYS A 44 11.75 -1.87 -11.38
CA LYS A 44 12.67 -1.02 -10.61
C LYS A 44 13.26 -1.71 -9.39
N ILE A 45 12.59 -2.72 -8.83
CA ILE A 45 13.17 -3.53 -7.75
C ILE A 45 14.06 -4.66 -8.27
N HIS A 46 14.21 -4.81 -9.60
CA HIS A 46 14.90 -5.93 -10.25
C HIS A 46 14.38 -7.27 -9.70
N ALA A 47 13.06 -7.45 -9.75
CA ALA A 47 12.42 -8.70 -9.36
C ALA A 47 12.96 -9.87 -10.20
N GLU A 48 13.13 -11.04 -9.58
CA GLU A 48 13.67 -12.24 -10.23
C GLU A 48 12.57 -13.06 -10.90
N ASN A 49 11.34 -12.99 -10.38
CA ASN A 49 10.20 -13.75 -10.88
C ASN A 49 9.10 -12.81 -11.36
N ASN A 50 8.24 -13.33 -12.24
CA ASN A 50 7.00 -12.65 -12.59
C ASN A 50 6.06 -12.59 -11.38
N ALA A 51 5.32 -11.49 -11.26
CA ALA A 51 4.16 -11.40 -10.40
C ALA A 51 2.88 -11.52 -11.22
N TYR A 52 1.81 -12.00 -10.60
CA TYR A 52 0.52 -12.22 -11.24
C TYR A 52 -0.59 -11.59 -10.43
N PHE A 53 -1.50 -10.90 -11.09
CA PHE A 53 -2.75 -10.45 -10.50
C PHE A 53 -3.88 -11.40 -10.87
N LEU A 54 -4.68 -11.81 -9.90
CA LEU A 54 -6.03 -12.29 -10.15
C LEU A 54 -6.83 -11.18 -10.86
N MET A 55 -7.60 -11.58 -11.85
CA MET A 55 -8.41 -10.68 -12.66
C MET A 55 -9.89 -10.93 -12.38
N ASP A 56 -10.69 -9.87 -12.44
CA ASP A 56 -12.15 -10.01 -12.49
C ASP A 56 -12.61 -10.49 -13.88
N LYS A 57 -13.93 -10.69 -14.03
CA LYS A 57 -14.54 -11.14 -15.30
C LYS A 57 -14.37 -10.14 -16.45
N SER A 58 -14.04 -8.90 -16.15
CA SER A 58 -13.83 -7.82 -17.12
C SER A 58 -12.34 -7.62 -17.43
N GLY A 59 -11.45 -8.43 -16.85
CA GLY A 59 -10.01 -8.38 -17.10
C GLY A 59 -9.28 -7.27 -16.33
N PHE A 60 -9.85 -6.79 -15.22
CA PHE A 60 -9.20 -5.83 -14.32
C PHE A 60 -8.55 -6.53 -13.11
N PRO A 61 -7.34 -6.10 -12.71
CA PRO A 61 -6.67 -6.64 -11.52
C PRO A 61 -7.48 -6.44 -10.23
N ILE A 62 -7.49 -7.48 -9.40
CA ILE A 62 -8.01 -7.45 -8.02
C ILE A 62 -6.91 -6.90 -7.10
N ALA A 63 -7.01 -5.63 -6.72
CA ALA A 63 -5.93 -4.90 -6.06
C ALA A 63 -5.80 -5.17 -4.56
N TYR A 64 -6.89 -5.59 -3.90
CA TYR A 64 -6.96 -5.76 -2.44
C TYR A 64 -6.52 -7.14 -1.92
N GLY A 65 -5.94 -7.98 -2.78
CA GLY A 65 -5.53 -9.33 -2.39
C GLY A 65 -5.26 -10.30 -3.55
N GLY A 66 -5.34 -9.85 -4.81
CA GLY A 66 -5.14 -10.71 -5.97
C GLY A 66 -3.68 -10.89 -6.39
N LEU A 67 -2.71 -10.26 -5.72
CA LEU A 67 -1.32 -10.27 -6.14
C LEU A 67 -0.58 -11.51 -5.62
N MET A 68 0.02 -12.26 -6.53
CA MET A 68 0.83 -13.45 -6.27
C MET A 68 2.28 -13.17 -6.71
N MET A 69 3.25 -13.46 -5.83
CA MET A 69 4.66 -13.24 -6.09
C MET A 69 5.56 -14.16 -5.25
N SER A 70 6.85 -14.22 -5.59
CA SER A 70 7.83 -14.94 -4.76
C SER A 70 8.10 -14.20 -3.44
N VAL A 71 8.39 -14.94 -2.37
CA VAL A 71 8.75 -14.35 -1.07
C VAL A 71 10.03 -13.50 -1.16
N ARG A 72 10.97 -13.90 -2.04
CA ARG A 72 12.22 -13.15 -2.26
C ARG A 72 11.96 -11.79 -2.90
N ASP A 73 11.04 -11.73 -3.87
CA ASP A 73 10.70 -10.47 -4.52
C ASP A 73 9.83 -9.59 -3.62
N LEU A 74 9.00 -10.18 -2.75
CA LEU A 74 8.32 -9.45 -1.67
C LEU A 74 9.33 -8.81 -0.71
N ALA A 75 10.39 -9.52 -0.33
CA ALA A 75 11.44 -8.96 0.55
C ALA A 75 12.14 -7.73 -0.07
N LYS A 76 12.26 -7.66 -1.40
CA LYS A 76 12.79 -6.47 -2.09
C LYS A 76 11.89 -5.24 -1.95
N ILE A 77 10.58 -5.42 -1.83
CA ILE A 77 9.66 -4.33 -1.48
C ILE A 77 9.97 -3.85 -0.05
N GLY A 78 10.12 -4.78 0.91
CA GLY A 78 10.52 -4.44 2.28
C GLY A 78 11.85 -3.67 2.35
N LEU A 79 12.84 -4.05 1.55
CA LEU A 79 14.10 -3.32 1.43
C LEU A 79 13.93 -1.88 0.95
N LEU A 80 12.90 -1.56 0.15
CA LEU A 80 12.62 -0.15 -0.21
C LEU A 80 12.28 0.67 1.02
N LEU A 81 11.47 0.13 1.95
CA LEU A 81 11.12 0.85 3.17
C LEU A 81 12.35 1.04 4.07
N LEU A 82 13.17 -0.01 4.22
CA LEU A 82 14.38 0.03 5.04
C LEU A 82 15.47 0.96 4.47
N ASN A 83 15.50 1.17 3.15
CA ASN A 83 16.52 1.96 2.46
C ASN A 83 15.99 3.30 1.94
N ASP A 84 15.04 3.94 2.64
CA ASP A 84 14.53 5.27 2.31
C ASP A 84 14.04 5.41 0.85
N GLY A 85 13.42 4.35 0.32
CA GLY A 85 12.86 4.30 -1.03
C GLY A 85 13.83 3.83 -2.11
N LYS A 86 15.05 3.40 -1.76
CA LYS A 86 16.05 2.89 -2.71
C LYS A 86 16.03 1.37 -2.80
N ASN A 87 16.20 0.84 -4.01
CA ASN A 87 16.34 -0.61 -4.20
C ASN A 87 17.70 -1.12 -3.68
N TYR A 88 17.94 -2.43 -3.76
CA TYR A 88 19.19 -3.05 -3.28
C TYR A 88 20.45 -2.59 -4.04
N LYS A 89 20.30 -1.95 -5.21
CA LYS A 89 21.40 -1.34 -5.98
C LYS A 89 21.63 0.14 -5.62
N GLY A 90 20.84 0.70 -4.71
CA GLY A 90 20.90 2.12 -4.33
C GLY A 90 20.16 3.07 -5.28
N GLU A 91 19.42 2.55 -6.26
CA GLU A 91 18.65 3.37 -7.21
C GLU A 91 17.35 3.84 -6.55
N PRO A 92 16.95 5.12 -6.72
CA PRO A 92 15.72 5.65 -6.13
C PRO A 92 14.48 5.10 -6.84
N VAL A 93 13.60 4.44 -6.08
CA VAL A 93 12.27 4.00 -6.55
C VAL A 93 11.19 4.92 -6.01
N PHE A 94 11.29 5.27 -4.72
CA PHE A 94 10.46 6.27 -4.05
C PHE A 94 11.35 7.36 -3.44
N SER A 95 10.80 8.54 -3.21
CA SER A 95 11.49 9.56 -2.40
C SER A 95 11.45 9.16 -0.92
N LYS A 96 12.47 9.56 -0.16
CA LYS A 96 12.47 9.41 1.30
C LYS A 96 11.23 10.05 1.93
N GLU A 97 10.90 11.26 1.48
CA GLU A 97 9.69 11.99 1.87
C GLU A 97 8.43 11.13 1.74
N TRP A 98 8.25 10.41 0.63
CA TRP A 98 7.09 9.55 0.43
C TRP A 98 7.07 8.35 1.39
N ILE A 99 8.24 7.76 1.66
CA ILE A 99 8.37 6.68 2.65
C ILE A 99 7.97 7.19 4.03
N ASP A 100 8.59 8.28 4.50
CA ASP A 100 8.34 8.87 5.81
C ASP A 100 6.87 9.23 5.99
N GLN A 101 6.25 9.87 4.98
CA GLN A 101 4.83 10.20 4.98
C GLN A 101 3.92 8.96 4.98
N SER A 102 4.35 7.85 4.38
CA SER A 102 3.52 6.63 4.28
C SER A 102 3.49 5.83 5.57
N ILE A 103 4.58 5.83 6.33
CA ILE A 103 4.72 5.04 7.56
C ILE A 103 4.49 5.85 8.85
N THR A 104 4.28 7.16 8.74
CA THR A 104 4.03 8.05 9.89
C THR A 104 2.55 8.44 9.97
N PRO A 105 1.73 7.77 10.81
CA PRO A 105 0.38 8.23 11.09
C PRO A 105 0.39 9.52 11.91
N THR A 106 -0.46 10.48 11.53
CA THR A 106 -0.52 11.81 12.17
C THR A 106 -1.92 12.19 12.66
N GLU A 107 -2.95 11.49 12.21
CA GLU A 107 -4.34 11.79 12.55
C GLU A 107 -4.90 10.75 13.51
N SER A 108 -5.77 11.19 14.44
CA SER A 108 -6.24 10.34 15.54
C SER A 108 -6.90 9.03 15.10
N HIS A 109 -7.58 9.01 13.95
CA HIS A 109 -8.20 7.79 13.42
C HIS A 109 -7.20 6.79 12.82
N LEU A 110 -5.99 7.24 12.46
CA LEU A 110 -4.92 6.46 11.86
C LEU A 110 -3.92 5.90 12.90
N MET A 111 -3.87 6.49 14.09
CA MET A 111 -2.95 6.11 15.18
C MET A 111 -3.32 4.75 15.79
N PRO A 112 -2.36 3.91 16.22
CA PRO A 112 -2.64 2.70 17.00
C PRO A 112 -3.21 3.02 18.39
N GLY A 113 -3.87 2.04 18.99
CA GLY A 113 -4.46 2.11 20.33
C GLY A 113 -5.98 2.36 20.35
N LYS A 114 -6.58 2.28 21.54
CA LYS A 114 -8.03 2.42 21.73
C LYS A 114 -8.50 3.83 21.39
N ARG A 115 -9.38 3.94 20.39
CA ARG A 115 -9.94 5.20 19.89
C ARG A 115 -11.40 5.05 19.46
N LYS A 116 -12.14 6.15 19.44
CA LYS A 116 -13.58 6.15 19.08
C LYS A 116 -13.84 6.20 17.58
N ASN A 117 -12.83 6.55 16.80
CA ASN A 117 -12.91 6.84 15.38
C ASN A 117 -12.18 5.80 14.52
N SER A 118 -12.11 4.55 15.00
CA SER A 118 -11.69 3.41 14.18
C SER A 118 -12.36 2.12 14.64
N ASP A 119 -12.45 1.15 13.74
CA ASP A 119 -12.90 -0.22 14.01
C ASP A 119 -11.75 -1.19 14.38
N SER A 120 -10.49 -0.73 14.33
CA SER A 120 -9.30 -1.50 14.70
C SER A 120 -8.56 -0.85 15.87
N LEU A 121 -7.86 -1.65 16.67
CA LEU A 121 -6.86 -1.15 17.61
C LEU A 121 -5.56 -0.82 16.89
N GLU A 122 -5.22 -1.53 15.83
CA GLU A 122 -4.03 -1.26 15.03
C GLU A 122 -4.16 0.08 14.29
N GLY A 123 -3.05 0.80 14.16
CA GLY A 123 -3.00 1.98 13.30
C GLY A 123 -3.06 1.56 11.83
N TYR A 124 -3.48 2.47 10.96
CA TYR A 124 -3.51 2.21 9.52
C TYR A 124 -3.33 3.49 8.72
N LYS A 125 -2.41 3.50 7.76
CA LYS A 125 -2.21 4.63 6.82
C LYS A 125 -1.59 4.11 5.54
N ASN A 126 -2.02 4.65 4.39
CA ASN A 126 -1.43 4.33 3.08
C ASN A 126 -1.28 2.83 2.81
N LEU A 127 -2.26 2.03 3.24
CA LEU A 127 -2.30 0.56 3.14
C LEU A 127 -1.32 -0.21 4.05
N TRP A 128 -0.69 0.46 5.02
CA TRP A 128 0.15 -0.14 6.04
C TRP A 128 -0.56 -0.21 7.38
N TRP A 129 -0.42 -1.35 8.06
CA TRP A 129 -0.83 -1.54 9.44
C TRP A 129 0.30 -1.16 10.40
N PHE A 130 -0.06 -0.59 11.54
CA PHE A 130 0.88 -0.26 12.60
C PHE A 130 0.44 -0.93 13.90
N PRO A 131 1.30 -1.78 14.51
CA PRO A 131 0.93 -2.52 15.69
C PRO A 131 0.67 -1.60 16.90
N VAL A 132 -0.21 -2.01 17.82
CA VAL A 132 -0.42 -1.33 19.12
C VAL A 132 0.86 -1.33 19.95
N GLU A 133 1.54 -2.47 19.97
CA GLU A 133 2.85 -2.63 20.60
C GLU A 133 3.90 -2.48 19.51
N ARG A 134 4.36 -1.24 19.28
CA ARG A 134 5.57 -1.01 18.48
C ARG A 134 6.78 -1.18 19.36
N ASP A 135 7.73 -2.02 18.95
CA ASP A 135 9.09 -1.88 19.44
C ASP A 135 9.81 -0.75 18.67
N GLU A 136 10.95 -0.25 19.18
CA GLU A 136 11.72 0.81 18.50
C GLU A 136 12.32 0.37 17.15
N LYS A 137 12.13 -0.89 16.74
CA LYS A 137 12.63 -1.49 15.50
C LYS A 137 11.52 -1.68 14.45
N ASP A 138 10.26 -1.60 14.87
CA ASP A 138 9.10 -1.51 13.99
C ASP A 138 9.06 -0.12 13.32
N PHE A 139 8.90 -0.12 12.00
CA PHE A 139 8.68 1.08 11.20
C PHE A 139 7.41 1.86 11.61
#